data_AF-A0A5B8W3Z2-F1
#
_entry.id   AF-A0A5B8W3Z2-F1
#
_cell.length_a   1.000
_cell.length_b   1.000
_cell.length_c   1.000
_cell.angle_alpha   90.00
_cell.angle_beta   90.00
_cell.angle_gamma   90.00
#
_symmetry.space_group_name_H-M   'P 1'
#
loop_
_entity.id
_entity.type
_entity.pdbx_description
1 polymer ?
#
loop_
_entity_poly.entity_id
_entity_poly.type
_entity_poly.pdbx_seq_one_letter_code
_entity_poly.pdbx_strand_id
1 'polypeptide(L)'
;MENYKNKLGSLADKLRNEPAKTPIQEVHPVKELPVDKEEAQLNTWIPKRLLKRMRTYGVDQDLSLKDINILALTYFLDAKSPENEG
;
A
#
# COMPACT_ATOMS: atom_id res chain seq x y z
N MET A 1 45.78 -30.08 -15.01
CA MET A 1 45.37 -29.86 -16.42
C MET A 1 44.13 -30.65 -16.84
N GLU A 2 43.78 -31.76 -16.17
CA GLU A 2 42.56 -32.55 -16.49
C GLU A 2 41.24 -31.78 -16.29
N ASN A 3 41.17 -30.91 -15.28
CA ASN A 3 39.97 -30.12 -14.98
C ASN A 3 39.55 -29.11 -16.06
N TYR A 4 40.44 -28.73 -16.99
CA TYR A 4 40.10 -27.77 -18.05
C TYR A 4 39.43 -28.46 -19.24
N LYS A 5 39.92 -29.63 -19.64
CA LYS A 5 39.33 -30.43 -20.72
C LYS A 5 37.92 -30.92 -20.36
N ASN A 6 37.71 -31.27 -19.10
CA ASN A 6 36.39 -31.69 -18.59
C ASN A 6 35.35 -30.56 -18.62
N LYS A 7 35.77 -29.31 -18.37
CA LYS A 7 34.89 -28.13 -18.44
C LYS A 7 34.50 -27.78 -19.88
N LEU A 8 35.39 -27.97 -20.85
CA LEU A 8 35.11 -27.73 -22.26
C LEU A 8 34.13 -28.76 -22.84
N GLY A 9 34.30 -30.04 -22.50
CA GLY A 9 33.35 -31.09 -22.89
C GLY A 9 31.95 -30.81 -22.33
N SER A 10 31.86 -30.51 -21.04
CA SER A 10 30.59 -30.16 -20.39
C SER A 10 29.92 -28.92 -20.98
N LEU A 11 30.67 -27.95 -21.49
CA LEU A 11 30.09 -26.76 -22.11
C LEU A 11 29.53 -27.04 -23.50
N ALA A 12 30.23 -27.84 -24.31
CA ALA A 12 29.77 -28.25 -25.64
C ALA A 12 28.50 -29.10 -25.54
N ASP A 13 28.41 -29.97 -24.53
CA ASP A 13 27.21 -30.78 -24.27
C ASP A 13 26.01 -29.93 -23.84
N LYS A 14 26.23 -28.87 -23.06
CA LYS A 14 25.16 -27.93 -22.67
C LYS A 14 24.65 -27.12 -23.86
N LEU A 15 25.55 -26.59 -24.69
CA LEU A 15 25.18 -25.84 -25.90
C LEU A 15 24.38 -26.66 -26.92
N ARG A 16 24.65 -27.97 -26.99
CA ARG A 16 23.98 -28.87 -27.94
C ARG A 16 22.60 -29.35 -27.46
N ASN A 17 22.45 -29.56 -26.15
CA ASN A 17 21.26 -30.23 -25.59
C ASN A 17 20.31 -29.28 -24.85
N GLU A 18 20.77 -28.10 -24.41
CA GLU A 18 19.90 -27.12 -23.74
C GLU A 18 19.22 -26.23 -24.79
N PRO A 19 17.88 -26.20 -24.85
CA PRO A 19 17.17 -25.25 -25.70
C PRO A 19 17.46 -23.83 -25.19
N ALA A 20 17.77 -22.92 -26.13
CA ALA A 20 18.03 -21.53 -25.80
C ALA A 20 16.84 -20.91 -25.06
N LYS A 21 17.00 -20.71 -23.74
CA LYS A 21 15.99 -20.02 -22.93
C LYS A 21 16.07 -18.55 -23.26
N THR A 22 15.20 -18.07 -24.14
CA THR A 22 15.06 -16.63 -24.37
C THR A 22 14.66 -15.98 -23.04
N PRO A 23 15.26 -14.84 -22.65
CA PRO A 23 14.80 -14.07 -21.51
C PRO A 23 13.37 -13.62 -21.82
N ILE A 24 12.39 -14.34 -21.28
CA ILE A 24 11.01 -13.92 -21.41
C ILE A 24 10.86 -12.67 -20.56
N GLN A 25 10.59 -11.55 -21.21
CA GLN A 25 10.51 -10.25 -20.56
C GLN A 25 9.28 -10.24 -19.65
N GLU A 26 9.50 -10.31 -18.34
CA GLU A 26 8.44 -10.12 -17.34
C GLU A 26 7.95 -8.67 -17.45
N VAL A 27 6.72 -8.48 -17.93
CA VAL A 27 6.06 -7.17 -17.98
C VAL A 27 5.29 -6.96 -16.68
N HIS A 28 5.71 -5.96 -15.90
CA HIS A 28 4.91 -5.50 -14.76
C HIS A 28 3.85 -4.51 -15.25
N PRO A 29 2.60 -4.59 -14.74
CA PRO A 29 1.59 -3.59 -15.03
C PRO A 29 2.09 -2.19 -14.67
N VAL A 30 1.84 -1.22 -15.55
CA VAL A 30 2.10 0.19 -15.26
C VAL A 30 1.20 0.58 -14.08
N LYS A 31 1.80 1.04 -12.99
CA LYS A 31 1.03 1.56 -11.84
C LYS A 31 0.18 2.71 -12.35
N GLU A 32 -1.13 2.56 -12.26
CA GLU A 32 -2.07 3.63 -12.56
C GLU A 32 -1.69 4.87 -11.75
N LEU A 33 -1.62 6.03 -12.41
CA LEU A 33 -1.42 7.30 -11.74
C LEU A 33 -2.56 7.46 -10.72
N PRO A 34 -2.27 7.88 -9.48
CA PRO A 34 -3.32 8.06 -8.49
C PRO A 34 -4.31 9.09 -9.04
N VAL A 35 -5.54 8.63 -9.28
CA VAL A 35 -6.69 9.52 -9.46
C VAL A 35 -6.68 10.49 -8.28
N ASP A 36 -6.77 11.79 -8.55
CA ASP A 36 -6.87 12.81 -7.50
C ASP A 36 -8.10 12.47 -6.64
N LYS A 37 -7.83 11.93 -5.46
CA LYS A 37 -8.84 11.75 -4.42
C LYS A 37 -8.87 13.07 -3.68
N GLU A 38 -10.03 13.72 -3.62
CA GLU A 38 -10.28 14.88 -2.73
C GLU A 38 -10.29 14.45 -1.24
N GLU A 39 -9.39 13.55 -0.84
CA GLU A 39 -9.24 13.05 0.52
C GLU A 39 -7.80 13.23 0.98
N ALA A 40 -7.62 13.99 2.06
CA ALA A 40 -6.33 14.11 2.73
C ALA A 40 -6.17 13.03 3.82
N GLN A 41 -4.96 12.49 3.98
CA GLN A 41 -4.65 11.55 5.06
C GLN A 41 -4.38 12.30 6.37
N LEU A 42 -5.08 11.93 7.44
CA LEU A 42 -4.84 12.42 8.79
C LEU A 42 -4.03 11.41 9.61
N ASN A 43 -2.74 11.66 9.78
CA ASN A 43 -1.85 10.82 10.59
C ASN A 43 -1.64 11.45 11.97
N THR A 44 -2.25 10.88 13.01
CA THR A 44 -2.15 11.40 14.39
C THR A 44 -1.90 10.30 15.40
N TRP A 45 -1.02 10.59 16.37
CA TRP A 45 -0.81 9.74 17.53
C TRP A 45 -1.84 10.06 18.60
N ILE A 46 -2.64 9.06 18.99
CA ILE A 46 -3.67 9.21 20.02
C ILE A 46 -3.51 8.16 21.12
N PRO A 47 -3.99 8.42 22.35
CA PRO A 47 -3.96 7.42 23.41
C PRO A 47 -4.70 6.14 23.01
N LYS A 48 -4.09 4.97 23.28
CA LYS A 48 -4.69 3.66 22.96
C LYS A 48 -6.09 3.48 23.57
N ARG A 49 -6.33 4.06 24.75
CA ARG A 49 -7.65 4.03 25.41
C ARG A 49 -8.73 4.75 24.59
N LEU A 50 -8.38 5.87 23.97
CA LEU A 50 -9.29 6.64 23.11
C LEU A 50 -9.64 5.84 21.85
N LEU A 51 -8.63 5.29 21.18
CA LEU A 51 -8.84 4.47 19.98
C LEU A 51 -9.77 3.27 20.25
N LYS A 52 -9.62 2.58 21.40
CA LYS A 52 -10.53 1.49 21.79
C LYS A 52 -11.96 1.98 21.94
N ARG A 53 -12.16 3.09 22.65
CA ARG A 53 -13.49 3.67 22.88
C ARG A 53 -14.15 4.09 21.57
N MET A 54 -13.41 4.72 20.67
CA MET A 54 -13.91 5.10 19.34
C MET A 54 -14.35 3.87 18.53
N ARG A 55 -13.58 2.78 18.56
CA ARG A 55 -13.95 1.54 17.87
C ARG A 55 -15.22 0.91 18.43
N THR A 56 -15.35 0.83 19.75
CA THR A 56 -16.57 0.32 20.40
C THR A 56 -17.78 1.17 20.00
N TYR A 57 -17.65 2.49 20.09
CA TYR A 57 -18.71 3.41 19.67
C TYR A 57 -19.07 3.25 18.18
N GLY A 58 -18.08 3.07 17.31
CA GLY A 58 -18.31 2.84 15.88
C GLY A 58 -19.07 1.54 15.60
N VAL A 59 -18.81 0.48 16.37
CA VAL A 59 -19.59 -0.76 16.28
C VAL A 59 -21.02 -0.54 16.76
N ASP A 60 -21.21 0.16 17.87
CA ASP A 60 -22.54 0.39 18.46
C ASP A 60 -23.43 1.28 17.59
N GLN A 61 -22.85 2.17 16.79
CA GLN A 61 -23.56 3.14 15.96
C GLN A 61 -23.48 2.87 14.46
N ASP A 62 -22.86 1.75 14.05
CA ASP A 62 -22.59 1.40 12.65
C ASP A 62 -21.86 2.52 11.87
N LEU A 63 -20.84 3.11 12.50
CA LEU A 63 -20.03 4.20 11.95
C LEU A 63 -18.57 3.77 11.79
N SER A 64 -17.94 4.19 10.69
CA SER A 64 -16.51 3.97 10.52
C SER A 64 -15.69 4.93 11.38
N LEU A 65 -14.43 4.58 11.64
CA LEU A 65 -13.50 5.50 12.33
C LEU A 65 -13.30 6.81 11.56
N LYS A 66 -13.43 6.78 10.23
CA LYS A 66 -13.35 7.98 9.38
C LYS A 66 -14.54 8.89 9.65
N ASP A 67 -15.75 8.35 9.70
CA ASP A 67 -16.97 9.12 9.96
C ASP A 67 -16.94 9.76 11.34
N ILE A 68 -16.52 9.00 12.35
CA ILE A 68 -16.36 9.51 13.72
C ILE A 68 -15.33 10.65 13.76
N ASN A 69 -14.22 10.52 13.05
CA ASN A 69 -13.20 11.57 12.99
C ASN A 69 -13.74 12.82 12.28
N ILE A 70 -14.44 12.67 11.16
CA ILE A 70 -15.03 13.81 10.43
C ILE A 70 -16.03 14.52 11.33
N LEU A 71 -16.99 13.80 11.92
CA LEU A 71 -18.00 14.37 12.81
C LEU A 71 -17.37 15.11 14.00
N ALA A 72 -16.38 14.51 14.65
CA ALA A 72 -15.72 15.13 15.80
C ALA A 72 -14.94 16.39 15.42
N LEU A 73 -14.21 16.36 14.30
CA LEU A 73 -13.40 17.49 13.84
C LEU A 73 -14.28 18.63 13.32
N THR A 74 -15.31 18.32 12.52
CA THR A 74 -16.31 19.30 12.07
C THR A 74 -17.01 19.93 13.25
N TYR A 75 -17.57 19.13 14.17
CA TYR A 75 -18.21 19.65 15.38
C TYR A 75 -17.28 20.54 16.22
N PHE A 76 -16.02 20.15 16.39
CA PHE A 76 -15.05 20.94 17.12
C PHE A 76 -14.76 22.28 16.44
N LEU A 77 -14.63 22.30 15.11
CA LEU A 77 -14.37 23.51 14.34
C LEU A 77 -15.58 24.42 14.32
N ASP A 78 -16.77 23.89 14.06
CA ASP A 78 -18.03 24.64 14.05
C ASP A 78 -18.32 25.28 15.42
N ALA A 79 -18.06 24.53 16.50
CA ALA A 79 -18.21 25.04 17.87
C ALA A 79 -17.19 26.14 18.24
N LYS A 80 -16.10 26.27 17.49
CA LYS A 80 -15.03 27.25 17.74
C LYS A 80 -15.01 28.40 16.73
N SER A 81 -15.70 28.26 15.62
CA SER A 81 -15.85 29.26 14.57
C SER A 81 -17.33 29.46 14.25
N PRO A 82 -18.10 30.21 15.07
CA PRO A 82 -19.51 30.52 14.80
C PRO A 82 -19.73 31.44 13.57
N GLU A 83 -18.70 31.71 12.77
CA GLU A 83 -18.79 32.59 11.60
C GLU A 83 -18.31 31.84 10.36
N ASN A 84 -19.28 31.40 9.56
CA ASN A 84 -19.33 31.54 8.09
C ASN A 84 -20.71 31.02 7.60
N GLU A 85 -21.79 31.64 8.09
CA GLU A 85 -22.98 31.80 7.27
C GLU A 85 -22.74 33.05 6.40
N GLY A 86 -22.26 32.85 5.18
CA GLY A 86 -21.98 33.90 4.20
C GLY A 86 -21.95 33.34 2.79
#